data_AF-A0A820LSL5-F1
#
_entry.id   AF-A0A820LSL5-F1
#
_cell.length_a   1.000
_cell.length_b   1.000
_cell.length_c   1.000
_cell.angle_alpha   90.00
_cell.angle_beta   90.00
_cell.angle_gamma   90.00
#
_symmetry.space_group_name_H-M   'P 1'
#
loop_
_entity.id
_entity.type
_entity.pdbx_description
1 polymer ?
#
loop_
_entity_poly.entity_id
_entity_poly.type
_entity_poly.pdbx_seq_one_letter_code
_entity_poly.pdbx_strand_id
1 'polypeptide(L)'
;GPRRWSKNEVPYDLSLITNAGHRQMIESAMATLVEVTSTHIPGQGISKACIKFRPKLPKEINVLKVEYGTGCSATVGFSFGLNTMSLAYPGCFSSGTIQHELLHVLGFYHEQSRPDRDLYITVNHGNIQKGHVSILYLVIYS
;
A
#
# COMPACT_ATOMS: atom_id res chain seq x y z
N GLY A 1 7.49 10.91 9.50
CA GLY A 1 6.48 10.52 8.48
C GLY A 1 7.17 9.75 7.37
N PRO A 2 6.50 8.80 6.71
CA PRO A 2 7.13 7.92 5.73
C PRO A 2 7.58 8.73 4.52
N ARG A 3 8.67 8.28 3.89
CA ARG A 3 9.23 8.93 2.70
C ARG A 3 8.28 8.70 1.52
N ARG A 4 8.12 9.72 0.67
CA ARG A 4 7.21 9.67 -0.49
C ARG A 4 7.92 9.16 -1.74
N TRP A 5 7.15 8.54 -2.62
CA TRP A 5 7.59 8.22 -3.97
C TRP A 5 7.79 9.50 -4.80
N SER A 6 8.84 9.52 -5.62
CA SER A 6 9.14 10.68 -6.47
C SER A 6 8.04 10.86 -7.51
N LYS A 7 7.65 12.12 -7.78
CA LYS A 7 6.61 12.49 -8.75
C LYS A 7 5.24 11.81 -8.51
N ASN A 8 4.99 11.32 -7.30
CA ASN A 8 3.82 10.53 -6.93
C ASN A 8 3.62 9.29 -7.82
N GLU A 9 4.73 8.70 -8.27
CA GLU A 9 4.73 7.58 -9.19
C GLU A 9 5.38 6.36 -8.54
N VAL A 10 4.68 5.23 -8.59
CA VAL A 10 5.12 3.94 -8.07
C VAL A 10 5.38 2.99 -9.24
N PRO A 11 6.65 2.80 -9.62
CA PRO A 11 7.02 1.74 -10.55
C PRO A 11 6.83 0.38 -9.87
N TYR A 12 6.15 -0.55 -10.52
CA TYR A 12 5.90 -1.88 -9.97
C TYR A 12 6.53 -3.01 -10.80
N ASP A 13 6.79 -4.13 -10.12
CA ASP A 13 7.26 -5.38 -10.70
C ASP A 13 6.34 -6.53 -10.26
N LEU A 14 5.57 -7.06 -11.22
CA LEU A 14 4.69 -8.23 -11.02
C LEU A 14 5.27 -9.52 -11.59
N SER A 15 6.58 -9.56 -11.87
CA SER A 15 7.22 -10.75 -12.49
C SER A 15 7.04 -12.03 -11.67
N LEU A 16 6.94 -11.92 -10.34
CA LEU A 16 6.73 -13.04 -9.42
C LEU A 16 5.26 -13.48 -9.30
N ILE A 17 4.31 -12.64 -9.74
CA ILE A 17 2.89 -12.99 -9.74
C ILE A 17 2.57 -13.76 -11.01
N THR A 18 2.65 -15.07 -11.01
CA THR A 18 2.52 -15.88 -12.24
C THR A 18 1.08 -16.08 -12.73
N ASN A 19 0.08 -15.93 -11.85
CA ASN A 19 -1.32 -16.12 -12.19
C ASN A 19 -1.92 -14.83 -12.79
N ALA A 20 -2.54 -14.94 -13.97
CA ALA A 20 -3.09 -13.80 -14.68
C ALA A 20 -4.28 -13.13 -13.96
N GLY A 21 -5.15 -13.92 -13.32
CA GLY A 21 -6.26 -13.38 -12.53
C GLY A 21 -5.78 -12.59 -11.32
N HIS A 22 -4.72 -13.07 -10.65
CA HIS A 22 -4.08 -12.34 -9.56
C HIS A 22 -3.45 -11.02 -10.03
N ARG A 23 -2.77 -11.02 -11.18
CA ARG A 23 -2.25 -9.76 -11.78
C ARG A 23 -3.38 -8.79 -12.05
N GLN A 24 -4.47 -9.25 -12.66
CA GLN A 24 -5.62 -8.40 -12.98
C GLN A 24 -6.24 -7.78 -11.72
N MET A 25 -6.34 -8.53 -10.61
CA MET A 25 -6.83 -7.99 -9.34
C MET A 25 -5.91 -6.88 -8.80
N ILE A 26 -4.59 -7.07 -8.88
CA ILE A 26 -3.60 -6.07 -8.44
C ILE A 26 -3.68 -4.81 -9.30
N GLU A 27 -3.68 -4.97 -10.63
CA GLU A 27 -3.78 -3.87 -11.58
C GLU A 27 -5.11 -3.12 -11.45
N SER A 28 -6.21 -3.83 -11.22
CA SER A 28 -7.51 -3.21 -10.97
C SER A 28 -7.52 -2.38 -9.70
N ALA A 29 -6.91 -2.86 -8.61
CA ALA A 29 -6.82 -2.09 -7.37
C ALA A 29 -5.96 -0.82 -7.54
N MET A 30 -4.84 -0.92 -8.27
CA MET A 30 -4.03 0.23 -8.65
C MET A 30 -4.84 1.25 -9.47
N ALA A 31 -5.61 0.79 -10.46
CA ALA A 31 -6.46 1.63 -11.29
C ALA A 31 -7.56 2.32 -10.46
N THR A 32 -8.20 1.61 -9.52
CA THR A 32 -9.17 2.21 -8.60
C THR A 32 -8.55 3.34 -7.79
N LEU A 33 -7.35 3.14 -7.23
CA LEU A 33 -6.67 4.20 -6.46
C LEU A 33 -6.29 5.40 -7.34
N VAL A 34 -5.87 5.18 -8.58
CA VAL A 34 -5.59 6.26 -9.55
C VAL A 34 -6.87 7.05 -9.87
N GLU A 35 -7.99 6.36 -10.06
CA GLU A 35 -9.29 6.99 -10.36
C GLU A 35 -9.77 7.86 -9.19
N VAL A 36 -9.84 7.31 -7.98
CA VAL A 36 -10.38 8.03 -6.81
C VAL A 36 -9.52 9.22 -6.37
N THR A 37 -8.25 9.23 -6.76
CA THR A 37 -7.33 10.34 -6.47
C THR A 37 -7.19 11.32 -7.63
N SER A 38 -7.87 11.08 -8.74
CA SER A 38 -7.91 12.04 -9.84
C SER A 38 -8.84 13.18 -9.46
N THR A 39 -8.30 14.40 -9.40
CA THR A 39 -9.13 15.60 -9.18
C THR A 39 -10.02 15.80 -10.41
N HIS A 40 -11.34 15.70 -10.23
CA HIS A 40 -12.27 16.29 -11.18
C HIS A 40 -12.26 17.81 -10.96
N ILE A 41 -11.60 18.57 -11.82
CA ILE A 41 -11.67 20.04 -11.81
C ILE A 41 -12.86 20.43 -12.72
N PRO A 42 -13.98 20.94 -12.18
CA PRO A 42 -15.10 21.38 -13.01
C PRO A 42 -14.63 22.50 -13.96
N GLY A 43 -14.83 22.32 -15.27
CA GLY A 43 -14.45 23.30 -16.29
C GLY A 43 -13.03 23.16 -16.87
N GLN A 44 -12.20 22.25 -16.34
CA GLN A 44 -10.98 21.80 -17.00
C GLN A 44 -11.19 20.33 -17.43
N GLY A 45 -11.30 20.07 -18.73
CA GLY A 45 -11.41 18.72 -19.29
C GLY A 45 -10.17 17.83 -19.10
N ILE A 46 -9.36 18.10 -18.07
CA ILE A 46 -8.11 17.41 -17.77
C ILE A 46 -8.30 16.70 -16.42
N SER A 47 -8.55 15.40 -16.48
CA SER A 47 -8.34 14.53 -15.32
C SER A 47 -6.83 14.33 -15.15
N LYS A 48 -6.27 14.85 -14.06
CA LYS A 48 -4.88 14.57 -13.68
C LYS A 48 -4.88 13.72 -12.42
N ALA A 49 -4.55 12.44 -12.58
CA ALA A 49 -4.33 11.55 -11.45
C ALA A 49 -3.22 12.08 -10.53
N CYS A 50 -3.53 12.16 -9.23
CA CYS A 50 -2.57 12.60 -8.22
C CYS A 50 -1.49 11.56 -7.93
N ILE A 51 -1.81 10.28 -8.07
CA ILE A 51 -0.86 9.16 -7.99
C ILE A 51 -0.83 8.39 -9.31
N LYS A 52 0.27 7.68 -9.57
CA LYS A 52 0.44 6.84 -10.76
C LYS A 52 1.09 5.53 -10.39
N PHE A 53 0.57 4.43 -10.92
CA PHE A 53 1.24 3.14 -10.94
C PHE A 53 1.65 2.84 -12.37
N ARG A 54 2.88 2.36 -12.56
CA ARG A 54 3.34 1.93 -13.89
C ARG A 54 4.28 0.74 -13.80
N PRO A 55 4.40 -0.07 -14.86
CA PRO A 55 5.45 -1.08 -14.94
C PRO A 55 6.83 -0.44 -14.78
N LYS A 56 7.75 -1.16 -14.13
CA LYS A 56 9.15 -0.75 -14.01
C LYS A 56 9.84 -0.65 -15.37
N LEU A 57 10.82 0.25 -15.49
CA LEU A 57 11.75 0.25 -16.62
C LEU A 57 12.86 -0.81 -16.41
N PRO A 58 13.52 -1.31 -17.47
CA PRO A 58 14.49 -2.42 -17.37
C PRO A 58 15.65 -2.22 -16.38
N LYS A 59 16.09 -0.96 -16.16
CA LYS A 59 17.20 -0.61 -15.25
C LYS A 59 16.74 0.07 -13.95
N GLU A 60 15.43 0.09 -13.71
CA GLU A 60 14.87 0.76 -12.53
C GLU A 60 14.97 -0.14 -11.30
N ILE A 61 15.62 0.38 -10.25
CA ILE A 61 15.89 -0.37 -9.01
C ILE A 61 14.93 -0.03 -7.88
N ASN A 62 14.42 1.21 -7.86
CA ASN A 62 13.49 1.71 -6.85
C ASN A 62 12.07 1.42 -7.31
N VAL A 63 11.63 0.19 -7.08
CA VAL A 63 10.34 -0.33 -7.55
C VAL A 63 9.61 -1.05 -6.42
N LEU A 64 8.29 -1.05 -6.46
CA LEU A 64 7.47 -1.96 -5.68
C LEU A 64 7.55 -3.36 -6.27
N LYS A 65 8.15 -4.30 -5.55
CA LYS A 65 8.12 -5.73 -5.90
C LYS A 65 6.91 -6.38 -5.26
N VAL A 66 6.04 -7.00 -6.06
CA VAL A 66 4.89 -7.74 -5.55
C VAL A 66 5.17 -9.23 -5.65
N GLU A 67 4.97 -9.95 -4.55
CA GLU A 67 5.32 -11.36 -4.44
C GLU A 67 4.25 -12.14 -3.67
N TYR A 68 4.25 -13.46 -3.87
CA TYR A 68 3.50 -14.36 -3.01
C TYR A 68 4.23 -14.54 -1.69
N GLY A 69 3.50 -14.49 -0.58
CA GLY A 69 4.05 -14.74 0.75
C GLY A 69 3.07 -15.45 1.68
N THR A 70 3.34 -15.37 2.98
CA THR A 70 2.58 -16.08 4.03
C THR A 70 1.53 -15.20 4.72
N GLY A 71 1.57 -13.89 4.48
CA GLY A 71 0.57 -12.93 4.94
C GLY A 71 0.42 -11.74 3.99
N CYS A 72 -0.43 -10.79 4.38
CA CYS A 72 -0.63 -9.52 3.67
C CYS A 72 0.20 -8.45 4.38
N SER A 73 1.16 -7.86 3.68
CA SER A 73 2.00 -6.80 4.24
C SER A 73 2.71 -6.03 3.14
N ALA A 74 2.95 -4.73 3.36
CA ALA A 74 3.76 -3.93 2.48
C ALA A 74 4.69 -2.96 3.23
N THR A 75 5.75 -2.52 2.54
CA THR A 75 6.57 -1.39 2.98
C THR A 75 5.71 -0.13 3.11
N VAL A 76 5.89 0.64 4.18
CA VAL A 76 5.17 1.92 4.33
C VAL A 76 5.93 3.07 3.69
N GLY A 77 5.38 3.61 2.61
CA GLY A 77 6.01 4.64 1.79
C GLY A 77 7.16 4.09 0.94
N PHE A 78 8.02 5.01 0.52
CA PHE A 78 9.21 4.71 -0.28
C PHE A 78 10.43 4.45 0.63
N SER A 79 11.14 3.35 0.37
CA SER A 79 12.46 3.04 0.91
C SER A 79 13.47 2.91 -0.22
N PHE A 80 14.72 3.32 0.01
CA PHE A 80 15.77 3.07 -0.98
C PHE A 80 16.09 1.58 -1.05
N GLY A 81 16.06 1.01 -2.26
CA GLY A 81 16.29 -0.41 -2.47
C GLY A 81 15.00 -1.25 -2.33
N LEU A 82 14.75 -1.80 -1.13
CA LEU A 82 13.69 -2.78 -0.94
C LEU A 82 12.33 -2.11 -0.67
N ASN A 83 11.41 -2.22 -1.63
CA ASN A 83 10.00 -1.93 -1.45
C ASN A 83 9.22 -3.18 -1.86
N THR A 84 8.53 -3.82 -0.92
CA THR A 84 7.86 -5.11 -1.15
C THR A 84 6.42 -5.06 -0.72
N MET A 85 5.57 -5.78 -1.44
CA MET A 85 4.20 -6.10 -1.07
C MET A 85 4.02 -7.61 -1.20
N SER A 86 3.82 -8.26 -0.06
CA SER A 86 3.57 -9.70 0.05
C SER A 86 2.07 -9.94 0.09
N LEU A 87 1.59 -10.86 -0.75
CA LEU A 87 0.20 -11.30 -0.78
C LEU A 87 0.13 -12.83 -0.66
N ALA A 88 -0.44 -13.32 0.44
CA ALA A 88 -0.78 -14.73 0.58
C ALA A 88 -2.05 -15.09 -0.21
N TYR A 89 -2.07 -16.27 -0.81
CA TYR A 89 -3.27 -16.85 -1.41
C TYR A 89 -3.79 -18.01 -0.54
N PRO A 90 -5.11 -18.12 -0.30
CA PRO A 90 -6.20 -17.29 -0.85
C PRO A 90 -6.48 -15.97 -0.11
N GLY A 91 -5.90 -15.73 1.07
CA GLY A 91 -6.37 -14.68 1.99
C GLY A 91 -6.23 -13.22 1.54
N CYS A 92 -5.20 -12.87 0.77
CA CYS A 92 -4.89 -11.47 0.45
C CYS A 92 -5.42 -11.00 -0.92
N PHE A 93 -5.95 -11.92 -1.75
CA PHE A 93 -6.43 -11.60 -3.11
C PHE A 93 -7.88 -11.13 -3.10
N SER A 94 -8.14 -10.07 -2.33
CA SER A 94 -9.38 -9.32 -2.34
C SER A 94 -9.10 -7.86 -2.72
N SER A 95 -10.08 -7.19 -3.36
CA SER A 95 -9.91 -5.79 -3.77
C SER A 95 -9.54 -4.88 -2.58
N GLY A 96 -10.23 -5.04 -1.45
CA GLY A 96 -9.98 -4.23 -0.25
C GLY A 96 -8.61 -4.47 0.36
N THR A 97 -8.17 -5.75 0.46
CA THR A 97 -6.85 -6.08 1.01
C THR A 97 -5.72 -5.56 0.13
N ILE A 98 -5.82 -5.74 -1.19
CA ILE A 98 -4.80 -5.23 -2.11
C ILE A 98 -4.72 -3.70 -2.03
N GLN A 99 -5.87 -3.00 -1.98
CA GLN A 99 -5.89 -1.54 -1.82
C GLN A 99 -5.27 -1.11 -0.48
N HIS A 100 -5.54 -1.85 0.61
CA HIS A 100 -4.92 -1.60 1.92
C HIS A 100 -3.40 -1.66 1.87
N GLU A 101 -2.84 -2.72 1.27
CA GLU A 101 -1.38 -2.84 1.12
C GLU A 101 -0.80 -1.76 0.19
N LEU A 102 -1.52 -1.38 -0.88
CA LEU A 102 -1.12 -0.27 -1.74
C LEU A 102 -1.16 1.08 -1.00
N LEU A 103 -2.09 1.30 -0.07
CA LEU A 103 -2.11 2.49 0.79
C LEU A 103 -0.88 2.52 1.72
N HIS A 104 -0.44 1.37 2.23
CA HIS A 104 0.85 1.28 2.92
C HIS A 104 1.98 1.72 1.99
N VAL A 105 2.08 1.20 0.76
CA VAL A 105 3.10 1.63 -0.21
C VAL A 105 3.07 3.14 -0.46
N LEU A 106 1.89 3.77 -0.44
CA LEU A 106 1.72 5.22 -0.59
C LEU A 106 2.10 6.03 0.67
N GLY A 107 2.33 5.36 1.80
CA GLY A 107 2.78 5.98 3.05
C GLY A 107 1.70 6.14 4.12
N PHE A 108 0.59 5.42 4.02
CA PHE A 108 -0.43 5.42 5.06
C PHE A 108 -0.13 4.36 6.11
N TYR A 109 -0.37 4.72 7.36
CA TYR A 109 -0.35 3.77 8.47
C TYR A 109 -1.76 3.34 8.80
N HIS A 110 -1.89 2.33 9.66
CA HIS A 110 -3.19 1.96 10.15
C HIS A 110 -3.83 3.09 10.95
N GLU A 111 -5.13 3.27 10.77
CA GLU A 111 -5.88 4.38 11.34
C GLU A 111 -5.81 4.39 12.88
N GLN A 112 -5.85 3.21 13.51
CA GLN A 112 -5.68 3.10 14.97
C GLN A 112 -4.26 3.45 15.46
N SER A 113 -3.31 3.78 14.58
CA SER A 113 -1.99 4.27 14.98
C SER A 113 -1.93 5.80 15.00
N ARG A 114 -3.03 6.50 14.67
CA ARG A 114 -3.06 7.96 14.70
C ARG A 114 -2.72 8.52 16.10
N PRO A 115 -2.02 9.67 16.18
CA PRO A 115 -1.67 10.27 17.47
C PRO A 115 -2.88 10.66 18.32
N ASP A 116 -4.01 10.96 17.69
CA ASP A 116 -5.26 11.36 18.33
C ASP A 116 -6.24 10.19 18.54
N ARG A 117 -5.83 8.94 18.27
CA ARG A 117 -6.73 7.77 18.35
C ARG A 117 -7.44 7.64 19.70
N ASP A 118 -6.77 8.03 20.79
CA ASP A 118 -7.27 7.81 22.15
C ASP A 118 -8.47 8.74 22.47
N LEU A 119 -8.78 9.70 21.58
CA LEU A 119 -10.02 10.48 21.59
C LEU A 119 -11.22 9.74 20.99
N TYR A 120 -10.98 8.69 20.20
CA TYR A 120 -12.00 8.01 19.39
C TYR A 120 -12.17 6.53 19.77
N ILE A 121 -11.10 5.87 20.20
CA ILE A 121 -11.09 4.45 20.54
C ILE A 121 -10.34 4.21 21.85
N THR A 122 -10.68 3.12 22.53
CA THR A 122 -9.92 2.60 23.68
C THR A 122 -9.39 1.22 23.35
N VAL A 123 -8.07 1.03 23.45
CA VAL A 123 -7.44 -0.26 23.24
C VAL A 123 -7.55 -1.09 24.52
N ASN A 124 -8.27 -2.22 24.45
CA ASN A 124 -8.25 -3.20 25.53
C ASN A 124 -7.00 -4.10 25.44
N HIS A 125 -5.92 -3.67 26.07
CA HIS A 125 -4.63 -4.38 26.04
C HIS A 125 -4.69 -5.80 26.61
N GLY A 126 -5.63 -6.09 27.52
CA GLY A 126 -5.83 -7.44 28.08
C GLY A 126 -6.30 -8.47 27.06
N ASN A 127 -6.89 -8.02 25.95
CA ASN A 127 -7.39 -8.88 24.88
C ASN A 127 -6.41 -9.02 23.70
N ILE A 128 -5.22 -8.41 23.79
CA ILE A 128 -4.20 -8.50 22.74
C ILE A 128 -3.36 -9.74 22.97
N GLN A 129 -3.21 -10.57 21.92
CA GLN A 129 -2.30 -11.70 21.95
C GLN A 129 -0.86 -11.22 22.21
N LYS A 130 -0.14 -11.87 23.12
CA LYS A 130 1.25 -11.53 23.43
C LYS A 130 2.10 -11.49 22.16
N GLY A 131 2.89 -10.43 22.00
CA GLY A 131 3.72 -10.18 20.80
C GLY A 131 3.06 -9.34 19.71
N HIS A 132 1.74 -9.13 19.72
CA HIS A 132 1.02 -8.34 18.72
C HIS A 132 0.74 -6.89 19.14
N VAL A 133 1.14 -6.53 20.36
CA VAL A 133 1.00 -5.16 20.88
C VAL A 133 1.72 -4.14 20.00
N SER A 134 2.81 -4.54 19.34
CA SER A 134 3.58 -3.67 18.44
C SER A 134 2.78 -3.17 17.24
N ILE A 135 1.74 -3.88 16.78
CA ILE A 135 0.87 -3.45 15.65
C ILE A 135 0.15 -2.13 15.98
N LEU A 136 0.04 -1.77 17.27
CA LEU A 136 -0.52 -0.50 17.72
C LEU A 136 0.52 0.64 17.80
N TYR A 137 1.81 0.31 17.84
CA TYR A 137 2.90 1.23 18.14
C TYR A 137 3.99 1.30 17.06
N LEU A 138 3.93 0.47 16.01
CA LEU A 138 5.00 0.22 15.02
C LEU A 138 5.38 1.42 14.14
N VAL A 139 5.07 2.64 14.58
CA VAL A 139 5.11 3.80 13.71
C VAL A 139 5.53 5.10 14.39
N ILE A 140 5.57 5.15 15.73
CA ILE A 140 5.97 6.39 16.41
C ILE A 140 7.50 6.47 16.55
N TYR A 141 8.21 5.35 16.41
CA TYR A 141 9.66 5.27 16.56
C TYR A 141 10.32 4.57 15.36
N SER A 142 10.46 5.30 14.25
CA SER A 142 11.43 5.04 13.17
C SER A 142 11.75 6.35 12.46
#